data_AF-A0AAX3LDF6-F1
#
_entry.id   AF-A0AAX3LDF6-F1
#
_cell.length_a   1.000
_cell.length_b   1.000
_cell.length_c   1.000
_cell.angle_alpha   90.00
_cell.angle_beta   90.00
_cell.angle_gamma   90.00
#
_symmetry.space_group_name_H-M   'P 1'
#
loop_
_entity.id
_entity.type
_entity.pdbx_description
1 polymer ?
#
loop_
_entity_poly.entity_id
_entity_poly.type
_entity_poly.pdbx_seq_one_letter_code
_entity_poly.pdbx_strand_id
1 'polypeptide(L)'
;MTTHAQLWPEGEVFTLEVLIPTKYEPLPVDVTYIVPPFDKVVETWQNRDPAKAYALFRQFIVDWDQQDKLTDEILMCFLTAYPGTDEAIFAGWYEHMKEVMTVNEQLFTGCSQSIN
;
A
#
# COMPACT_ATOMS: atom_id res chain seq x y z
N MET A 1 -3.09 -25.83 -0.38
CA MET A 1 -1.83 -25.09 -0.18
C MET A 1 -1.77 -24.73 1.28
N THR A 2 -0.77 -25.24 2.00
CA THR A 2 -0.57 -24.92 3.42
C THR A 2 0.00 -23.51 3.50
N THR A 3 -0.88 -22.51 3.59
CA THR A 3 -0.48 -21.16 3.94
C THR A 3 -0.01 -21.23 5.39
N HIS A 4 1.29 -21.34 5.62
CA HIS A 4 1.84 -21.03 6.92
C HIS A 4 1.38 -19.62 7.25
N ALA A 5 0.73 -19.43 8.41
CA ALA A 5 0.45 -18.09 8.90
C ALA A 5 1.78 -17.32 8.88
N GLN A 6 1.82 -16.18 8.21
CA GLN A 6 2.97 -15.30 8.14
C GLN A 6 2.55 -13.98 8.78
N LEU A 7 3.35 -13.46 9.72
CA LEU A 7 3.01 -12.22 10.42
C LEU A 7 2.90 -11.06 9.43
N TRP A 8 3.86 -10.98 8.51
CA TRP A 8 3.84 -10.07 7.37
C TRP A 8 3.20 -10.75 6.16
N PRO A 9 2.05 -10.28 5.65
CA PRO A 9 1.31 -10.90 4.55
C PRO A 9 1.91 -10.53 3.19
N GLU A 10 3.20 -10.83 2.99
CA GLU A 10 3.89 -10.52 1.73
C GLU A 10 3.15 -11.09 0.53
N GLY A 11 2.96 -10.27 -0.51
CA GLY A 11 2.30 -10.65 -1.75
C GLY A 11 0.77 -10.66 -1.68
N GLU A 12 0.16 -10.32 -0.55
CA GLU A 12 -1.28 -10.07 -0.47
C GLU A 12 -1.67 -8.91 -1.39
N VAL A 13 -2.76 -9.09 -2.15
CA VAL A 13 -3.29 -8.11 -3.10
C VAL A 13 -4.71 -7.74 -2.68
N PHE A 14 -5.01 -6.44 -2.67
CA PHE A 14 -6.31 -5.92 -2.27
C PHE A 14 -6.61 -4.60 -3.00
N THR A 15 -7.88 -4.24 -3.13
CA THR A 15 -8.31 -3.02 -3.83
C THR A 15 -9.06 -2.12 -2.87
N LEU A 16 -8.73 -0.82 -2.88
CA LEU A 16 -9.44 0.20 -2.09
C LEU A 16 -9.76 1.41 -2.96
N GLU A 17 -10.92 2.00 -2.73
CA GLU A 17 -11.29 3.31 -3.28
C GLU A 17 -10.50 4.41 -2.55
N VAL A 18 -9.78 5.23 -3.30
CA VAL A 18 -9.01 6.38 -2.81
C VAL A 18 -9.54 7.65 -3.43
N LEU A 19 -9.74 8.67 -2.60
CA LEU A 19 -10.11 10.00 -3.05
C LEU A 19 -8.85 10.82 -3.33
N ILE A 20 -8.44 10.91 -4.60
CA ILE A 20 -7.29 11.71 -5.01
C ILE A 20 -7.66 13.20 -4.96
N PRO A 21 -6.91 14.06 -4.24
CA PRO A 21 -7.15 15.49 -4.22
C PRO A 21 -7.02 16.10 -5.63
N THR A 22 -7.97 16.95 -6.01
CA THR A 22 -7.88 17.74 -7.24
C THR A 22 -8.21 19.20 -6.96
N LYS A 23 -8.05 20.07 -7.96
CA LYS A 23 -8.41 21.49 -7.88
C LYS A 23 -9.91 21.73 -7.61
N TYR A 24 -10.77 20.78 -7.99
CA TYR A 24 -12.22 20.89 -7.86
C TYR A 24 -12.70 19.92 -6.79
N GLU A 25 -13.28 18.79 -7.20
CA GLU A 25 -13.73 17.72 -6.31
C GLU A 25 -12.69 16.59 -6.28
N PRO A 26 -12.49 15.92 -5.13
CA PRO A 26 -11.65 14.73 -5.08
C PRO A 26 -12.12 13.68 -6.08
N LEU A 27 -11.18 13.07 -6.80
CA LEU A 27 -11.46 12.05 -7.79
C LEU A 27 -11.41 10.67 -7.11
N PRO A 28 -12.51 9.90 -7.06
CA PRO A 28 -12.47 8.51 -6.62
C PRO A 28 -11.72 7.65 -7.64
N VAL A 29 -10.76 6.87 -7.16
CA VAL A 29 -9.93 5.94 -7.93
C VAL A 29 -9.81 4.63 -7.16
N ASP A 30 -10.11 3.51 -7.80
CA ASP A 30 -9.91 2.20 -7.21
C ASP A 30 -8.45 1.78 -7.43
N VAL A 31 -7.68 1.76 -6.34
CA VAL A 31 -6.27 1.40 -6.37
C VAL A 31 -6.12 -0.04 -5.90
N THR A 32 -5.49 -0.87 -6.73
CA THR A 32 -5.13 -2.24 -6.39
C THR A 32 -3.70 -2.25 -5.85
N TYR A 33 -3.57 -2.60 -4.58
CA TYR A 33 -2.32 -2.67 -3.85
C TYR A 33 -1.75 -4.08 -3.82
N ILE A 34 -0.45 -4.15 -3.57
CA ILE A 34 0.24 -5.35 -3.11
C ILE A 34 0.99 -5.03 -1.81
N VAL A 35 1.09 -6.01 -0.92
CA VAL A 35 1.99 -5.93 0.22
C VAL A 35 3.39 -6.31 -0.25
N PRO A 36 4.34 -5.36 -0.37
CA PRO A 36 5.69 -5.68 -0.83
C PRO A 36 6.47 -6.41 0.26
N PRO A 37 7.66 -6.95 -0.06
CA PRO A 37 8.57 -7.47 0.96
C PRO A 37 8.87 -6.43 2.03
N PHE A 38 8.99 -6.87 3.30
CA PHE A 38 9.19 -5.95 4.43
C PHE A 38 10.41 -5.03 4.23
N ASP A 39 11.52 -5.57 3.71
CA ASP A 39 12.74 -4.80 3.43
C ASP A 39 12.50 -3.64 2.46
N LYS A 40 11.56 -3.79 1.52
CA LYS A 40 11.17 -2.72 0.57
C LYS A 40 10.35 -1.63 1.23
N VAL A 41 9.52 -1.97 2.23
CA VAL A 41 8.84 -0.97 3.05
C VAL A 41 9.84 -0.16 3.85
N VAL A 42 10.82 -0.83 4.46
CA VAL A 42 11.90 -0.16 5.20
C VAL A 42 12.72 0.74 4.27
N GLU A 43 13.09 0.26 3.08
CA GLU A 43 13.80 1.04 2.06
C GLU A 43 13.01 2.29 1.67
N THR A 44 11.69 2.16 1.45
CA THR A 44 10.80 3.28 1.13
C THR A 44 10.77 4.32 2.25
N TRP A 45 10.63 3.88 3.51
CA TRP A 45 10.58 4.78 4.66
C TRP A 45 11.90 5.50 4.94
N GLN A 46 13.04 4.82 4.73
CA GLN A 46 14.36 5.41 4.94
C GLN A 46 14.85 6.28 3.77
N ASN A 47 14.14 6.24 2.63
CA ASN A 47 14.57 6.94 1.44
C ASN A 47 14.62 8.46 1.64
N ARG A 48 15.76 9.05 1.27
CA ARG A 48 15.97 10.51 1.23
C ARG A 48 16.27 11.02 -0.17
N ASP A 49 16.32 10.12 -1.16
CA ASP A 49 16.61 10.44 -2.55
C ASP A 49 15.29 10.68 -3.30
N PRO A 50 14.98 11.94 -3.70
CA PRO A 50 13.76 12.24 -4.44
C PRO A 50 13.67 11.48 -5.77
N ALA A 51 14.80 11.15 -6.40
CA ALA A 51 14.81 10.42 -7.67
C ALA A 51 14.33 8.96 -7.53
N LYS A 52 14.41 8.39 -6.32
CA LYS A 52 13.94 7.02 -6.03
C LYS A 52 12.55 6.97 -5.43
N ALA A 53 12.05 8.08 -4.91
CA ALA A 53 10.81 8.13 -4.14
C ALA A 53 9.63 7.52 -4.90
N TYR A 54 9.46 7.89 -6.18
CA TYR A 54 8.39 7.35 -7.01
C TYR A 54 8.52 5.85 -7.27
N ALA A 55 9.71 5.36 -7.62
CA ALA A 55 9.92 3.94 -7.89
C ALA A 55 9.71 3.07 -6.64
N LEU A 56 9.99 3.61 -5.46
CA LEU A 56 9.72 2.96 -4.17
C LEU A 56 8.22 2.96 -3.86
N PHE A 57 7.55 4.09 -4.04
CA PHE A 57 6.09 4.21 -3.92
C PHE A 57 5.32 3.28 -4.86
N ARG A 58 5.71 3.22 -6.13
CA ARG A 58 5.03 2.45 -7.17
C ARG A 58 5.00 0.94 -6.89
N GLN A 59 5.92 0.43 -6.05
CA GLN A 59 5.94 -0.98 -5.64
C GLN A 59 4.73 -1.41 -4.81
N PHE A 60 4.03 -0.48 -4.17
CA PHE A 60 2.84 -0.76 -3.38
C PHE A 60 1.59 -0.90 -4.23
N ILE A 61 1.64 -0.44 -5.48
CA ILE A 61 0.49 -0.36 -6.37
C ILE A 61 0.72 -1.34 -7.51
N VAL A 62 -0.26 -2.18 -7.80
CA VAL A 62 -0.22 -3.12 -8.93
C VAL A 62 -0.95 -2.52 -10.13
N ASP A 63 -2.14 -1.97 -9.89
CA ASP A 63 -3.07 -1.48 -10.90
C ASP A 63 -3.97 -0.39 -10.30
N TRP A 64 -4.66 0.36 -11.15
CA TRP A 64 -5.79 1.19 -10.74
C TRP A 64 -6.80 1.37 -11.89
N ASP A 65 -8.08 1.56 -11.57
CA ASP A 65 -9.17 1.60 -12.55
C ASP A 65 -9.03 2.71 -13.61
N GLN A 66 -8.28 3.76 -13.30
CA GLN A 66 -7.94 4.82 -14.22
C GLN A 66 -6.65 4.60 -15.02
N GLN A 67 -5.95 3.45 -14.95
CA GLN A 67 -4.59 3.29 -15.51
C GLN A 67 -4.49 3.61 -17.01
N ASP A 68 -5.54 3.35 -17.79
CA ASP A 68 -5.62 3.70 -19.21
C ASP A 68 -5.64 5.23 -19.47
N LYS A 69 -6.06 6.03 -18.48
CA LYS A 69 -6.21 7.49 -18.57
C LYS A 69 -5.23 8.24 -17.69
N LEU A 70 -4.83 7.63 -16.58
CA LEU A 70 -3.88 8.07 -15.58
C LEU A 70 -2.71 7.11 -15.69
N THR A 71 -1.78 7.38 -16.61
CA THR A 71 -0.53 6.62 -16.70
C THR A 71 0.36 6.91 -15.49
N ASP A 72 1.45 6.17 -15.34
CA ASP A 72 2.48 6.44 -14.32
C ASP A 72 2.98 7.90 -14.35
N GLU A 73 3.12 8.49 -15.54
CA GLU A 73 3.48 9.91 -15.70
C GLU A 73 2.44 10.86 -15.11
N ILE A 74 1.16 10.54 -15.30
CA ILE A 74 0.07 11.36 -14.78
C ILE A 74 0.01 11.22 -13.25
N LEU A 75 0.20 10.02 -12.70
CA LEU A 75 0.30 9.83 -11.25
C LEU A 75 1.46 10.65 -10.66
N MET A 76 2.64 10.67 -11.29
CA MET A 76 3.75 11.55 -10.89
C MET A 76 3.35 13.03 -10.91
N CYS A 77 2.59 13.46 -11.92
CA CYS A 77 2.06 14.82 -11.98
C CYS A 77 1.10 15.11 -10.82
N PHE A 78 0.21 14.18 -10.45
CA PHE A 78 -0.71 14.36 -9.31
C PHE A 78 0.04 14.49 -7.99
N LEU A 79 1.02 13.61 -7.74
CA LEU A 79 1.88 13.67 -6.56
C LEU A 79 2.62 15.02 -6.45
N THR A 80 2.99 15.60 -7.59
CA THR A 80 3.69 16.90 -7.64
C THR A 80 2.73 18.09 -7.52
N ALA A 81 1.58 18.02 -8.18
CA ALA A 81 0.63 19.13 -8.30
C ALA A 81 -0.27 19.29 -7.07
N TYR A 82 -0.55 18.20 -6.36
CA TYR A 82 -1.48 18.16 -5.24
C TYR A 82 -0.83 17.51 -4.01
N PRO A 83 -0.26 18.33 -3.10
CA PRO A 83 0.30 17.83 -1.84
C PRO A 83 -0.73 17.02 -1.05
N GLY A 84 -0.30 15.89 -0.48
CA GLY A 84 -1.16 14.95 0.25
C GLY A 84 -1.79 13.85 -0.61
N THR A 85 -1.52 13.81 -1.92
CA THR A 85 -1.96 12.70 -2.78
C THR A 85 -1.29 11.39 -2.41
N ASP A 86 0.02 11.42 -2.14
CA ASP A 86 0.77 10.29 -1.58
C ASP A 86 0.19 9.83 -0.25
N GLU A 87 -0.09 10.77 0.66
CA GLU A 87 -0.70 10.47 1.95
C GLU A 87 -2.08 9.81 1.80
N ALA A 88 -2.92 10.32 0.90
CA ALA A 88 -4.25 9.77 0.65
C ALA A 88 -4.19 8.32 0.12
N ILE A 89 -3.26 8.05 -0.80
CA ILE A 89 -3.04 6.70 -1.34
C ILE A 89 -2.45 5.78 -0.26
N PHE A 90 -1.43 6.21 0.47
CA PHE A 90 -0.81 5.39 1.50
C PHE A 90 -1.71 5.15 2.72
N ALA A 91 -2.60 6.08 3.06
CA ALA A 91 -3.50 5.93 4.21
C ALA A 91 -4.39 4.68 4.06
N GLY A 92 -4.91 4.42 2.86
CA GLY A 92 -5.70 3.23 2.58
C GLY A 92 -4.90 1.94 2.81
N TRP A 93 -3.68 1.89 2.25
CA TRP A 93 -2.78 0.76 2.46
C TRP A 93 -2.40 0.58 3.93
N TYR A 94 -2.13 1.68 4.65
CA TYR A 94 -1.74 1.65 6.05
C TYR A 94 -2.84 1.11 6.96
N GLU A 95 -4.08 1.56 6.80
CA GLU A 95 -5.20 1.06 7.61
C GLU A 95 -5.48 -0.42 7.32
N HIS A 96 -5.41 -0.85 6.06
CA HIS A 96 -5.48 -2.28 5.71
C HIS A 96 -4.41 -3.10 6.43
N MET A 97 -3.15 -2.66 6.36
CA MET A 97 -2.04 -3.37 7.01
C MET A 97 -2.20 -3.45 8.52
N LYS A 98 -2.71 -2.39 9.16
CA LYS A 98 -2.96 -2.37 10.60
C LYS A 98 -4.02 -3.40 11.02
N GLU A 99 -5.09 -3.54 10.23
CA GLU A 99 -6.11 -4.57 10.46
C GLU A 99 -5.51 -5.97 10.29
N VAL A 100 -4.76 -6.22 9.21
CA VAL A 100 -4.14 -7.53 8.96
C VAL A 100 -3.12 -7.88 10.03
N MET A 101 -2.27 -6.94 10.46
CA MET A 101 -1.33 -7.16 11.57
C MET A 101 -2.06 -7.55 12.85
N THR A 102 -3.15 -6.85 13.18
CA THR A 102 -3.94 -7.13 14.40
C THR A 102 -4.53 -8.54 14.39
N VAL A 103 -5.05 -8.98 13.24
CA VAL A 103 -5.58 -10.34 13.07
C VAL A 103 -4.47 -11.38 13.14
N ASN A 104 -3.35 -11.15 12.44
CA ASN A 104 -2.23 -12.07 12.42
C ASN A 104 -1.63 -12.25 13.83
N GLU A 105 -1.43 -11.19 14.59
CA GLU A 105 -0.95 -11.26 15.98
C GLU A 105 -1.83 -12.15 16.87
N GLN A 106 -3.15 -12.09 16.72
CA GLN A 106 -4.08 -12.96 17.45
C GLN A 106 -3.90 -14.44 17.08
N LEU A 107 -3.67 -14.74 15.80
CA LEU A 107 -3.43 -16.10 15.32
C LEU A 107 -2.11 -16.69 15.86
N PHE A 108 -1.05 -15.88 15.94
CA PHE A 108 0.24 -16.33 16.47
C PHE A 108 0.25 -16.45 18.01
N THR A 109 -0.43 -15.55 18.71
CA THR A 109 -0.53 -15.61 20.18
C THR A 109 -1.37 -16.81 20.65
N GLY A 110 -2.39 -17.21 19.89
CA GLY A 110 -3.19 -18.42 20.16
C GLY A 110 -2.44 -19.75 19.94
N CYS A 111 -1.35 -19.75 19.15
CA CYS A 111 -0.64 -20.98 18.79
C CYS A 111 0.40 -21.44 19.85
N SER A 112 0.74 -20.59 20.82
CA SER A 112 1.75 -20.89 21.86
C SER A 112 1.24 -21.78 23.02
N GLN A 113 -0.03 -22.17 23.04
CA GLN A 113 -0.63 -22.93 24.15
C GLN A 113 -0.74 -24.45 23.92
N SER A 114 -0.10 -25.00 22.88
CA SER A 114 -0.17 -26.44 22.57
C SER A 114 1.21 -27.10 22.45
N ILE A 115 2.07 -26.89 23.44
CA ILE A 115 3.19 -27.78 23.73
C ILE A 115 2.98 -28.31 25.15
N ASN A 116 2.47 -29.53 25.25
CA ASN A 116 2.29 -30.29 26.49
C ASN A 116 3.15 -31.56 26.37
#